data_AF-A0A537IQA6-F1
#
_entry.id   AF-A0A537IQA6-F1
#
_cell.length_a   1.000
_cell.length_b   1.000
_cell.length_c   1.000
_cell.angle_alpha   90.00
_cell.angle_beta   90.00
_cell.angle_gamma   90.00
#
_symmetry.space_group_name_H-M   'P 1'
#
loop_
_entity.id
_entity.type
_entity.pdbx_description
1 polymer ?
#
loop_
_entity_poly.entity_id
_entity_poly.type
_entity_poly.pdbx_seq_one_letter_code
_entity_poly.pdbx_strand_id
1 'polypeptide(L)'
;MITTKEKERKKQSESGWQRIILLIIIGYETAGSLLGGSLLVAAPDGRLMDMSVDMMHGVFTDFMVPGIILFGLGTLGIFSFLKILRRTHNDWFMAGLILGGLVIWFVVEIIILQELHWLHLMWGLPVLLGWVMTIPLIASRHDTEKMRKGLLFCGILSSVWYIAINILVPVFYEGYSTVNLTVSELSAIGAPTRILWVLLAILYPLLFAAFGLGVLKSAGQSRALRIVGSLIIIYCILNFYWPPMHRREVIGAGRGTLTDTLHITWAVVTILMMMLLMGFGAAALGKRFRIFTTATFVLFLIFGSLSGVESPHINANLPTPNLGIWERINIAAFMIWVIVFSNVLHHRKNVTGSPKLRGRIAETHKKELA
;
A
#
# COMPACT_ATOMS: atom_id res chain seq x y z
N MET A 1 35.51 25.43 -2.49
CA MET A 1 34.20 26.13 -2.60
C MET A 1 33.21 25.15 -3.22
N ILE A 2 32.40 24.48 -2.41
CA ILE A 2 31.47 23.45 -2.88
C ILE A 2 30.38 24.14 -3.71
N THR A 3 30.23 23.75 -4.97
CA THR A 3 29.30 24.40 -5.90
C THR A 3 27.85 24.26 -5.39
N THR A 4 27.01 25.25 -5.67
CA THR A 4 25.58 25.26 -5.30
C THR A 4 24.85 23.98 -5.76
N LYS A 5 25.28 23.40 -6.88
CA LYS A 5 24.83 22.08 -7.39
C LYS A 5 25.22 20.90 -6.52
N GLU A 6 26.39 20.90 -5.89
CA GLU A 6 26.78 19.87 -4.92
C GLU A 6 26.05 20.03 -3.59
N LYS A 7 25.77 21.27 -3.16
CA LYS A 7 24.88 21.54 -2.03
C LYS A 7 23.45 21.07 -2.32
N GLU A 8 22.94 21.24 -3.53
CA GLU A 8 21.63 20.73 -3.94
C GLU A 8 21.60 19.19 -4.08
N ARG A 9 22.67 18.57 -4.61
CA ARG A 9 22.84 17.10 -4.63
C ARG A 9 22.94 16.51 -3.22
N LYS A 10 23.66 17.18 -2.30
CA LYS A 10 23.73 16.79 -0.88
C LYS A 10 22.43 17.06 -0.12
N LYS A 11 21.67 18.10 -0.49
CA LYS A 11 20.32 18.35 0.05
C LYS A 11 19.28 17.34 -0.46
N GLN A 12 19.59 16.66 -1.55
CA GLN A 12 18.87 15.49 -2.08
C GLN A 12 19.26 14.16 -1.41
N SER A 13 20.20 14.16 -0.45
CA SER A 13 20.51 12.97 0.35
C SER A 13 19.44 12.80 1.42
N GLU A 14 18.65 11.72 1.31
CA GLU A 14 17.77 11.12 2.34
C GLU A 14 17.16 12.12 3.34
N SER A 15 15.86 12.41 3.18
CA SER A 15 15.09 13.16 4.17
C SER A 15 15.36 12.58 5.56
N GLY A 16 16.04 13.35 6.43
CA GLY A 16 16.45 12.87 7.76
C GLY A 16 15.27 12.29 8.55
N TRP A 17 14.07 12.81 8.31
CA TRP A 17 12.81 12.31 8.85
C TRP A 17 12.45 10.89 8.41
N GLN A 18 12.63 10.52 7.14
CA GLN A 18 12.36 9.16 6.65
C GLN A 18 13.21 8.14 7.41
N ARG A 19 14.48 8.47 7.59
CA ARG A 19 15.43 7.63 8.31
C ARG A 19 15.11 7.54 9.80
N ILE A 20 14.69 8.65 10.42
CA ILE A 20 14.24 8.66 11.83
C ILE A 20 13.02 7.75 11.99
N ILE A 21 12.01 7.87 11.13
CA ILE A 21 10.82 7.00 11.14
C ILE A 21 11.22 5.53 10.98
N LEU A 22 12.10 5.23 10.03
CA LEU A 22 12.55 3.86 9.80
C LEU A 22 13.33 3.29 11.00
N LEU A 23 14.14 4.10 11.69
CA LEU A 23 14.80 3.70 12.93
C LEU A 23 13.80 3.43 14.06
N ILE A 24 12.77 4.26 14.21
CA ILE A 24 11.71 4.05 15.21
C ILE A 24 10.99 2.73 14.93
N ILE A 25 10.57 2.49 13.69
CA ILE A 25 9.87 1.27 13.28
C ILE A 25 10.75 0.05 13.53
N ILE A 26 11.96 0.01 12.96
CA ILE A 26 12.84 -1.16 13.12
C ILE A 26 13.22 -1.36 14.59
N GLY A 27 13.45 -0.29 15.36
CA GLY A 27 13.73 -0.39 16.79
C GLY A 27 12.56 -1.01 17.57
N TYR A 28 11.32 -0.55 17.29
CA TYR A 28 10.10 -1.08 17.90
C TYR A 28 9.90 -2.57 17.58
N GLU A 29 9.96 -2.94 16.30
CA GLU A 29 9.79 -4.33 15.85
C GLU A 29 10.92 -5.24 16.37
N THR A 30 12.16 -4.74 16.41
CA THR A 30 13.32 -5.46 16.94
C THR A 30 13.15 -5.77 18.42
N ALA A 31 12.74 -4.78 19.21
CA ALA A 31 12.52 -4.96 20.65
C ALA A 31 11.39 -5.98 20.91
N GLY A 32 10.27 -5.85 20.19
CA GLY A 32 9.15 -6.80 20.25
C GLY A 32 9.56 -8.22 19.89
N SER A 33 10.29 -8.38 18.78
CA SER A 33 10.74 -9.69 18.29
C SER A 33 11.74 -10.36 19.24
N LEU A 34 12.69 -9.60 19.81
CA LEU A 34 13.63 -10.12 20.79
C LEU A 34 12.93 -10.52 22.09
N LEU A 35 12.02 -9.68 22.59
CA LEU A 35 11.29 -9.96 23.83
C LEU A 35 10.36 -11.16 23.65
N GLY A 36 9.47 -11.13 22.66
CA GLY A 36 8.54 -12.22 22.36
C GLY A 36 9.28 -13.51 22.05
N GLY A 37 10.30 -13.46 21.18
CA GLY A 37 11.12 -14.62 20.85
C GLY A 37 11.82 -15.22 22.07
N SER A 38 12.39 -14.39 22.95
CA SER A 38 13.05 -14.86 24.17
C SER A 38 12.07 -15.51 25.15
N LEU A 39 10.88 -14.91 25.34
CA LEU A 39 9.86 -15.44 26.23
C LEU A 39 9.34 -16.80 25.74
N LEU A 40 9.08 -16.93 24.44
CA LEU A 40 8.63 -18.19 23.83
C LEU A 40 9.71 -19.27 23.87
N VAL A 41 11.00 -18.93 23.71
CA VAL A 41 12.10 -19.89 23.87
C VAL A 41 12.28 -20.31 25.33
N ALA A 42 12.16 -19.37 26.27
CA ALA A 42 12.32 -19.65 27.70
C ALA A 42 11.16 -20.47 28.28
N ALA A 43 9.96 -20.30 27.73
CA ALA A 43 8.76 -21.05 28.09
C ALA A 43 7.97 -21.44 26.83
N PRO A 44 8.38 -22.51 26.13
CA PRO A 44 7.74 -22.96 24.89
C PRO A 44 6.29 -23.39 25.03
N ASP A 45 5.84 -23.68 26.25
CA ASP A 45 4.44 -23.93 26.58
C ASP A 45 3.56 -22.66 26.56
N GLY A 46 4.15 -21.48 26.34
CA GLY A 46 3.44 -20.21 26.22
C GLY A 46 3.05 -19.55 27.54
N ARG A 47 3.36 -20.16 28.69
CA ARG A 47 2.90 -19.69 30.03
C ARG A 47 3.37 -18.28 30.40
N LEU A 48 4.49 -17.81 29.85
CA LEU A 48 5.02 -16.47 30.13
C LEU A 48 4.26 -15.36 29.39
N MET A 49 3.48 -15.71 28.36
CA MET A 49 2.70 -14.78 27.56
C MET A 49 1.19 -15.06 27.63
N ASP A 50 0.77 -15.98 28.50
CA ASP A 50 -0.62 -16.42 28.64
C ASP A 50 -1.23 -16.92 27.31
N MET A 51 -0.43 -17.69 26.56
CA MET A 51 -0.81 -18.23 25.25
C MET A 51 -0.92 -19.75 25.31
N SER A 52 -2.08 -20.30 24.92
CA SER A 52 -2.23 -21.75 24.75
C SER A 52 -1.61 -22.21 23.44
N VAL A 53 -0.86 -23.32 23.47
CA VAL A 53 -0.30 -23.97 22.27
C VAL A 53 -1.39 -24.38 21.26
N ASP A 54 -2.60 -24.66 21.75
CA ASP A 54 -3.75 -25.06 20.91
C ASP A 54 -4.11 -24.02 19.85
N MET A 55 -3.77 -22.74 20.06
CA MET A 55 -4.03 -21.67 19.11
C MET A 55 -3.27 -21.84 17.78
N MET A 56 -2.21 -22.65 17.76
CA MET A 56 -1.45 -22.96 16.54
C MET A 56 -2.04 -24.14 15.75
N HIS A 57 -3.18 -24.69 16.17
CA HIS A 57 -3.93 -25.74 15.47
C HIS A 57 -3.07 -26.96 15.09
N GLY A 58 -2.10 -27.32 15.95
CA GLY A 58 -1.23 -28.47 15.77
C GLY A 58 -0.10 -28.30 14.73
N VAL A 59 0.10 -27.10 14.17
CA VAL A 59 1.22 -26.84 13.23
C VAL A 59 2.58 -27.00 13.92
N PHE A 60 2.67 -26.57 15.18
CA PHE A 60 3.82 -26.80 16.06
C PHE A 60 3.37 -27.49 17.35
N THR A 61 4.26 -28.28 17.94
CA THR A 61 4.02 -28.96 19.23
C THR A 61 4.15 -28.04 20.43
N ASP A 62 4.88 -26.93 20.28
CA ASP A 62 5.10 -25.87 21.27
C ASP A 62 5.59 -24.60 20.54
N PHE A 63 5.83 -23.51 21.27
CA PHE A 63 6.30 -22.23 20.73
C PHE A 63 7.83 -22.15 20.54
N MET A 64 8.59 -23.23 20.68
CA MET A 64 10.06 -23.19 20.55
C MET A 64 10.49 -22.73 19.16
N VAL A 65 9.94 -23.34 18.11
CA VAL A 65 10.28 -22.99 16.72
C VAL A 65 9.85 -21.56 16.38
N PRO A 66 8.58 -21.14 16.64
CA PRO A 66 8.18 -19.74 16.52
C PRO A 66 9.09 -18.77 17.29
N GLY A 67 9.44 -19.10 18.53
CA GLY A 67 10.30 -18.30 19.38
C GLY A 67 11.71 -18.11 18.80
N ILE A 68 12.32 -19.18 18.28
CA ILE A 68 13.64 -19.11 17.60
C ILE A 68 13.58 -18.24 16.35
N ILE A 69 12.53 -18.39 15.52
CA ILE A 69 12.37 -17.58 14.31
C ILE A 69 12.23 -16.11 14.67
N LEU A 70 11.37 -15.80 15.65
CA LEU A 70 11.11 -14.44 16.10
C LEU A 70 12.36 -13.81 16.74
N PHE A 71 13.09 -14.56 17.59
CA PHE A 71 14.36 -14.10 18.16
C PHE A 71 15.43 -13.86 17.08
N GLY A 72 15.49 -14.73 16.06
CA GLY A 72 16.38 -14.58 14.91
C GLY A 72 16.07 -13.32 14.11
N LEU A 73 14.79 -13.03 13.85
CA LEU A 73 14.34 -11.78 13.23
C LEU A 73 14.72 -10.57 14.10
N GLY A 74 14.54 -10.64 15.41
CA GLY A 74 15.00 -9.61 16.35
C GLY A 74 16.51 -9.36 16.27
N THR A 75 17.31 -10.42 16.21
CA THR A 75 18.77 -10.31 16.07
C THR A 75 19.16 -9.65 14.74
N LEU A 76 18.51 -10.05 13.64
CA LEU A 76 18.68 -9.39 12.34
C LEU A 76 18.27 -7.90 12.41
N GLY A 77 17.21 -7.60 13.15
CA GLY A 77 16.72 -6.26 13.43
C GLY A 77 17.77 -5.36 14.08
N ILE A 78 18.53 -5.87 15.07
CA ILE A 78 19.66 -5.13 15.68
C ILE A 78 20.69 -4.76 14.61
N PHE A 79 21.10 -5.71 13.77
CA PHE A 79 22.08 -5.44 12.72
C PHE A 79 21.56 -4.40 11.73
N SER A 80 20.29 -4.52 11.32
CA SER A 80 19.64 -3.56 10.42
C SER A 80 19.57 -2.16 11.03
N PHE A 81 19.13 -2.05 12.29
CA PHE A 81 19.07 -0.81 13.04
C PHE A 81 20.43 -0.12 13.10
N LEU A 82 21.49 -0.86 13.47
CA LEU A 82 22.85 -0.31 13.53
C LEU A 82 23.37 0.14 12.16
N LYS A 83 23.07 -0.61 11.10
CA LYS A 83 23.47 -0.26 9.72
C LYS A 83 22.78 1.01 9.25
N ILE A 84 21.48 1.16 9.53
CA ILE A 84 20.72 2.37 9.25
C ILE A 84 21.25 3.52 10.11
N LEU A 85 21.46 3.33 11.41
CA LEU A 85 21.99 4.33 12.34
C LEU A 85 23.40 4.82 11.97
N ARG A 86 24.22 3.96 11.36
CA ARG A 86 25.56 4.29 10.88
C ARG A 86 25.61 4.76 9.41
N ARG A 87 24.48 4.81 8.70
CA ARG A 87 24.39 5.20 7.27
C ARG A 87 25.30 4.38 6.36
N THR A 88 25.38 3.07 6.62
CA THR A 88 26.24 2.21 5.81
C THR A 88 25.67 2.02 4.40
N HIS A 89 26.52 1.73 3.41
CA HIS A 89 26.08 1.56 2.01
C HIS A 89 24.99 0.49 1.81
N ASN A 90 24.93 -0.53 2.67
CA ASN A 90 24.00 -1.66 2.56
C ASN A 90 22.80 -1.56 3.54
N ASP A 91 22.56 -0.41 4.16
CA ASP A 91 21.45 -0.21 5.10
C ASP A 91 20.06 -0.47 4.48
N TRP A 92 19.83 -0.06 3.24
CA TRP A 92 18.57 -0.30 2.51
C TRP A 92 18.29 -1.79 2.30
N PHE A 93 19.34 -2.58 2.05
CA PHE A 93 19.23 -4.02 1.86
C PHE A 93 18.88 -4.69 3.18
N MET A 94 19.55 -4.29 4.27
CA MET A 94 19.25 -4.81 5.60
C MET A 94 17.85 -4.39 6.07
N ALA A 95 17.41 -3.17 5.75
CA ALA A 95 16.05 -2.69 6.01
C ALA A 95 15.02 -3.54 5.26
N GLY A 96 15.25 -3.78 3.97
CA GLY A 96 14.38 -4.65 3.17
C GLY A 96 14.35 -6.10 3.68
N LEU A 97 15.49 -6.63 4.12
CA LEU A 97 15.59 -8.00 4.64
C LEU A 97 14.78 -8.18 5.93
N ILE A 98 14.93 -7.27 6.90
CA ILE A 98 14.16 -7.35 8.16
C ILE A 98 12.66 -7.11 7.93
N LEU A 99 12.29 -6.07 7.17
CA LEU A 99 10.88 -5.78 6.90
C LEU A 99 10.22 -6.89 6.08
N GLY A 100 10.95 -7.51 5.15
CA GLY A 100 10.47 -8.67 4.40
C GLY A 100 10.29 -9.90 5.29
N GLY A 101 11.28 -10.17 6.16
CA GLY A 101 11.18 -11.24 7.14
C GLY A 101 9.98 -11.09 8.07
N LEU A 102 9.73 -9.89 8.58
CA LEU A 102 8.57 -9.59 9.44
C LEU A 102 7.24 -9.70 8.69
N VAL A 103 7.14 -9.23 7.44
CA VAL A 103 5.91 -9.43 6.62
C VAL A 103 5.63 -10.92 6.43
N ILE A 104 6.66 -11.70 6.07
CA ILE A 104 6.51 -13.15 5.89
C ILE A 104 6.09 -13.79 7.22
N TRP A 105 6.72 -13.40 8.32
CA TRP A 105 6.40 -13.92 9.64
C TRP A 105 4.95 -13.65 10.02
N PHE A 106 4.46 -12.42 9.89
CA PHE A 106 3.06 -12.10 10.20
C PHE A 106 2.07 -12.82 9.28
N VAL A 107 2.39 -12.98 7.99
CA VAL A 107 1.54 -13.73 7.06
C VAL A 107 1.46 -15.20 7.49
N VAL A 108 2.59 -15.81 7.84
CA VAL A 108 2.65 -17.18 8.35
C VAL A 108 1.87 -17.30 9.67
N GLU A 109 2.05 -16.37 10.60
CA GLU A 109 1.33 -16.33 11.87
C GLU A 109 -0.19 -16.24 11.66
N ILE A 110 -0.67 -15.33 10.82
CA ILE A 110 -2.10 -15.19 10.50
C ILE A 110 -2.67 -16.48 9.89
N ILE A 111 -1.92 -17.16 9.03
CA ILE A 111 -2.33 -18.43 8.41
C ILE A 111 -2.39 -19.54 9.47
N ILE A 112 -1.40 -19.62 10.34
CA ILE A 112 -1.35 -20.63 11.41
C ILE A 112 -2.48 -20.41 12.41
N LEU A 113 -2.65 -19.18 12.90
CA LEU A 113 -3.66 -18.84 13.90
C LEU A 113 -5.08 -18.85 13.34
N GLN A 114 -5.23 -18.74 12.01
CA GLN A 114 -6.52 -18.63 11.32
C GLN A 114 -7.37 -17.45 11.82
N GLU A 115 -6.72 -16.40 12.31
CA GLU A 115 -7.38 -15.23 12.88
C GLU A 115 -6.64 -13.93 12.58
N LEU A 116 -7.40 -12.84 12.47
CA LEU A 116 -6.87 -11.48 12.41
C LEU A 116 -7.05 -10.80 13.76
N HIS A 117 -6.14 -11.09 14.68
CA HIS A 117 -6.07 -10.45 15.99
C HIS A 117 -5.56 -8.99 15.92
N TRP A 118 -5.93 -8.15 16.89
CA TRP A 118 -5.52 -6.74 16.93
C TRP A 118 -4.00 -6.56 17.08
N LEU A 119 -3.31 -7.56 17.63
CA LEU A 119 -1.85 -7.59 17.70
C LEU A 119 -1.21 -7.56 16.31
N HIS A 120 -1.80 -8.24 15.31
CA HIS A 120 -1.31 -8.16 13.93
C HIS A 120 -1.44 -6.74 13.36
N LEU A 121 -2.42 -5.95 13.83
CA LEU A 121 -2.52 -4.55 13.44
C LEU A 121 -1.42 -3.72 14.11
N MET A 122 -1.22 -3.93 15.42
CA MET A 122 -0.23 -3.19 16.22
C MET A 122 1.20 -3.39 15.68
N TRP A 123 1.57 -4.62 15.34
CA TRP A 123 2.91 -4.96 14.85
C TRP A 123 3.03 -4.93 13.31
N GLY A 124 1.98 -5.30 12.58
CA GLY A 124 2.00 -5.35 11.12
C GLY A 124 1.97 -3.96 10.46
N LEU A 125 1.19 -3.01 11.00
CA LEU A 125 1.06 -1.67 10.40
C LEU A 125 2.39 -0.90 10.38
N PRO A 126 3.19 -0.85 11.47
CA PRO A 126 4.53 -0.27 11.43
C PRO A 126 5.43 -0.89 10.36
N VAL A 127 5.38 -2.21 10.15
CA VAL A 127 6.18 -2.88 9.11
C VAL A 127 5.78 -2.44 7.70
N LEU A 128 4.48 -2.31 7.43
CA LEU A 128 3.99 -1.78 6.14
C LEU A 128 4.41 -0.33 5.92
N LEU A 129 4.35 0.51 6.96
CA LEU A 129 4.88 1.87 6.92
C LEU A 129 6.40 1.88 6.70
N GLY A 130 7.12 0.92 7.29
CA GLY A 130 8.54 0.70 7.09
C GLY A 130 8.89 0.45 5.64
N TRP A 131 8.07 -0.33 4.91
CA TRP A 131 8.21 -0.51 3.47
C TRP A 131 8.03 0.79 2.70
N VAL A 132 7.01 1.61 3.03
CA VAL A 132 6.82 2.93 2.41
C VAL A 132 8.01 3.85 2.63
N MET A 133 8.69 3.76 3.78
CA MET A 133 9.92 4.53 4.06
C MET A 133 11.16 3.95 3.40
N THR A 134 11.22 2.63 3.20
CA THR A 134 12.39 1.94 2.65
C THR A 134 12.47 2.01 1.13
N ILE A 135 11.34 1.91 0.41
CA ILE A 135 11.31 1.98 -1.06
C ILE A 135 11.95 3.27 -1.61
N PRO A 136 11.70 4.48 -1.05
CA PRO A 136 12.40 5.70 -1.45
C PRO A 136 13.92 5.63 -1.29
N LEU A 137 14.42 4.99 -0.23
CA LEU A 137 15.86 4.81 0.01
C LEU A 137 16.47 3.94 -1.09
N ILE A 138 15.85 2.78 -1.37
CA ILE A 138 16.26 1.89 -2.47
C ILE A 138 16.25 2.64 -3.81
N ALA A 139 15.14 3.31 -4.11
CA ALA A 139 14.93 3.95 -5.39
C ALA A 139 15.80 5.21 -5.59
N SER A 140 16.23 5.87 -4.51
CA SER A 140 17.17 7.00 -4.55
C SER A 140 18.61 6.54 -4.81
N ARG A 141 19.03 5.42 -4.22
CA ARG A 141 20.37 4.83 -4.42
C ARG A 141 20.55 4.21 -5.80
N HIS A 142 19.46 3.71 -6.38
CA HIS A 142 19.42 3.16 -7.73
C HIS A 142 18.58 4.02 -8.68
N ASP A 143 18.77 5.36 -8.67
CA ASP A 143 17.99 6.31 -9.48
C ASP A 143 18.33 6.22 -10.99
N THR A 144 17.93 5.11 -11.59
CA THR A 144 18.11 4.76 -12.99
C THR A 144 16.79 4.86 -13.73
N GLU A 145 16.84 4.97 -15.06
CA GLU A 145 15.64 4.91 -15.88
C GLU A 145 14.88 3.58 -15.70
N LYS A 146 15.61 2.46 -15.57
CA LYS A 146 15.04 1.13 -15.31
C LYS A 146 14.26 1.10 -14.00
N MET A 147 14.84 1.64 -12.91
CA MET A 147 14.15 1.73 -11.62
C MET A 147 12.89 2.58 -11.71
N ARG A 148 12.95 3.76 -12.33
CA ARG A 148 11.77 4.62 -12.50
C ARG A 148 10.66 3.92 -13.29
N LYS A 149 11.02 3.24 -14.39
CA LYS A 149 10.07 2.45 -15.17
C LYS A 149 9.50 1.29 -14.34
N GLY A 150 10.31 0.57 -13.59
CA GLY A 150 9.84 -0.47 -12.65
C GLY A 150 8.79 0.07 -11.68
N LEU A 151 9.08 1.20 -11.01
CA LEU A 151 8.14 1.85 -10.10
C LEU A 151 6.84 2.26 -10.81
N LEU A 152 6.93 2.86 -12.00
CA LEU A 152 5.73 3.20 -12.77
C LEU A 152 4.92 1.94 -13.14
N PHE A 153 5.59 0.86 -13.51
CA PHE A 153 4.96 -0.42 -13.84
C PHE A 153 4.20 -1.03 -12.66
N CYS A 154 4.61 -0.77 -11.41
CA CYS A 154 3.85 -1.15 -10.23
C CYS A 154 2.42 -0.56 -10.23
N GLY A 155 2.16 0.55 -10.93
CA GLY A 155 0.80 1.06 -11.12
C GLY A 155 -0.07 0.13 -11.95
N ILE A 156 0.51 -0.47 -13.00
CA ILE A 156 -0.20 -1.48 -13.81
C ILE A 156 -0.38 -2.77 -13.01
N LEU A 157 0.69 -3.23 -12.36
CA LEU A 157 0.66 -4.48 -11.59
C LEU A 157 -0.32 -4.42 -10.41
N SER A 158 -0.36 -3.30 -9.66
CA SER A 158 -1.33 -3.10 -8.57
C SER A 158 -2.77 -3.14 -9.07
N SER A 159 -3.07 -2.48 -10.18
CA SER A 159 -4.41 -2.48 -10.77
C SER A 159 -4.84 -3.85 -11.28
N VAL A 160 -3.95 -4.56 -12.00
CA VAL A 160 -4.22 -5.93 -12.47
C VAL A 160 -4.40 -6.88 -11.28
N TRP A 161 -3.56 -6.76 -10.25
CA TRP A 161 -3.68 -7.55 -9.04
C TRP A 161 -5.01 -7.32 -8.32
N TYR A 162 -5.42 -6.06 -8.15
CA TYR A 162 -6.69 -5.74 -7.49
C TYR A 162 -7.90 -6.27 -8.27
N ILE A 163 -7.88 -6.19 -9.61
CA ILE A 163 -8.90 -6.81 -10.46
C ILE A 163 -8.88 -8.35 -10.31
N ALA A 164 -7.70 -8.96 -10.31
CA ALA A 164 -7.57 -10.41 -10.20
C ALA A 164 -8.15 -10.95 -8.89
N ILE A 165 -7.87 -10.31 -7.74
CA ILE A 165 -8.42 -10.74 -6.45
C ILE A 165 -9.95 -10.53 -6.38
N ASN A 166 -10.49 -9.51 -7.06
CA ASN A 166 -11.94 -9.27 -7.16
C ASN A 166 -12.66 -10.35 -7.99
N ILE A 167 -11.95 -11.08 -8.84
CA ILE A 167 -12.48 -12.20 -9.62
C ILE A 167 -12.25 -13.53 -8.88
N LEU A 168 -11.06 -13.70 -8.29
CA LEU A 168 -10.64 -14.96 -7.66
C LEU A 168 -11.30 -15.19 -6.30
N VAL A 169 -11.28 -14.21 -5.40
CA VAL A 169 -11.72 -14.41 -4.01
C VAL A 169 -13.21 -14.77 -3.89
N PRO A 170 -14.15 -14.19 -4.66
CA PRO A 170 -15.56 -14.61 -4.63
C PRO A 170 -15.80 -16.10 -4.84
N VAL A 171 -14.92 -16.80 -5.59
CA VAL A 171 -15.04 -18.25 -5.83
C VAL A 171 -14.95 -19.06 -4.53
N PHE A 172 -14.30 -18.52 -3.51
CA PHE A 172 -14.12 -19.15 -2.20
C PHE A 172 -15.20 -18.76 -1.18
N TYR A 173 -16.24 -18.03 -1.59
CA TYR A 173 -17.37 -17.67 -0.73
C TYR A 173 -18.66 -18.28 -1.30
N GLU A 174 -19.06 -19.44 -0.76
CA GLU A 174 -20.31 -20.08 -1.12
C GLU A 174 -21.52 -19.16 -0.86
N GLY A 175 -22.40 -19.03 -1.86
CA GLY A 175 -23.57 -18.14 -1.80
C GLY A 175 -23.27 -16.66 -2.07
N TYR A 176 -22.01 -16.27 -2.28
CA TYR A 176 -21.67 -14.90 -2.63
C TYR A 176 -22.10 -14.56 -4.07
N SER A 177 -22.90 -13.51 -4.23
CA SER A 177 -23.29 -12.98 -5.54
C SER A 177 -22.45 -11.77 -5.90
N THR A 178 -21.62 -11.88 -6.95
CA THR A 178 -20.85 -10.75 -7.50
C THR A 178 -21.71 -9.63 -8.07
N VAL A 179 -22.99 -9.93 -8.34
CA VAL A 179 -23.98 -8.98 -8.86
C VAL A 179 -24.60 -8.16 -7.73
N ASN A 180 -24.97 -8.82 -6.63
CA ASN A 180 -25.78 -8.21 -5.57
C ASN A 180 -24.94 -7.75 -4.37
N LEU A 181 -23.78 -8.36 -4.14
CA LEU A 181 -22.98 -8.14 -2.94
C LEU A 181 -21.75 -7.27 -3.24
N THR A 182 -21.40 -6.43 -2.27
CA THR A 182 -20.24 -5.55 -2.39
C THR A 182 -18.95 -6.34 -2.24
N VAL A 183 -17.88 -5.81 -2.81
CA VAL A 183 -16.51 -6.29 -2.62
C VAL A 183 -16.14 -6.27 -1.13
N SER A 184 -16.59 -5.25 -0.40
CA SER A 184 -16.35 -5.14 1.04
C SER A 184 -16.86 -6.34 1.85
N GLU A 185 -17.95 -6.99 1.41
CA GLU A 185 -18.51 -8.18 2.07
C GLU A 185 -17.61 -9.41 1.99
N LEU A 186 -16.67 -9.47 1.04
CA LEU A 186 -15.63 -10.53 1.00
C LEU A 186 -14.68 -10.45 2.20
N SER A 187 -14.59 -9.28 2.82
CA SER A 187 -13.71 -8.98 3.95
C SER A 187 -14.46 -8.75 5.27
N ALA A 188 -15.78 -8.97 5.27
CA ALA A 188 -16.62 -8.71 6.44
C ALA A 188 -16.25 -9.63 7.62
N ILE A 189 -16.50 -9.17 8.84
CA ILE A 189 -16.29 -9.94 10.07
C ILE A 189 -17.14 -11.21 9.99
N GLY A 190 -16.48 -12.35 10.13
CA GLY A 190 -17.09 -13.67 9.99
C GLY A 190 -17.14 -14.20 8.56
N ALA A 191 -16.92 -13.40 7.50
CA ALA A 191 -16.89 -13.90 6.13
C ALA A 191 -15.78 -14.98 5.94
N PRO A 192 -16.07 -16.09 5.23
CA PRO A 192 -15.10 -17.19 5.08
C PRO A 192 -13.84 -16.74 4.32
N THR A 193 -13.98 -15.74 3.45
CA THR A 193 -12.90 -15.19 2.64
C THR A 193 -12.11 -14.07 3.31
N ARG A 194 -12.44 -13.67 4.55
CA ARG A 194 -11.86 -12.46 5.17
C ARG A 194 -10.35 -12.51 5.23
N ILE A 195 -9.78 -13.60 5.73
CA ILE A 195 -8.32 -13.75 5.88
C ILE A 195 -7.65 -13.78 4.51
N LEU A 196 -8.19 -14.58 3.59
CA LEU A 196 -7.71 -14.64 2.21
C LEU A 196 -7.70 -13.26 1.54
N TRP A 197 -8.80 -12.51 1.67
CA TRP A 197 -8.92 -11.16 1.12
C TRP A 197 -7.87 -10.22 1.71
N VAL A 198 -7.74 -10.16 3.04
CA VAL A 198 -6.80 -9.25 3.71
C VAL A 198 -5.35 -9.56 3.32
N LEU A 199 -4.96 -10.84 3.30
CA LEU A 199 -3.60 -11.25 2.93
C LEU A 199 -3.28 -10.96 1.47
N LEU A 200 -4.22 -11.14 0.54
CA LEU A 200 -3.99 -10.82 -0.87
C LEU A 200 -4.05 -9.30 -1.13
N ALA A 201 -4.94 -8.59 -0.43
CA ALA A 201 -5.12 -7.15 -0.60
C ALA A 201 -3.92 -6.33 -0.10
N ILE A 202 -3.14 -6.82 0.87
CA ILE A 202 -1.96 -6.12 1.41
C ILE A 202 -0.92 -5.75 0.35
N LEU A 203 -0.85 -6.54 -0.73
CA LEU A 203 0.07 -6.32 -1.84
C LEU A 203 -0.31 -5.09 -2.68
N TYR A 204 -1.60 -4.77 -2.77
CA TYR A 204 -2.09 -3.63 -3.53
C TYR A 204 -1.51 -2.28 -3.05
N PRO A 205 -1.65 -1.86 -1.78
CA PRO A 205 -1.11 -0.57 -1.32
C PRO A 205 0.43 -0.54 -1.34
N LEU A 206 1.12 -1.69 -1.23
CA LEU A 206 2.58 -1.74 -1.38
C LEU A 206 3.01 -1.43 -2.82
N LEU A 207 2.40 -2.10 -3.80
CA LEU A 207 2.65 -1.86 -5.23
C LEU A 207 2.21 -0.44 -5.62
N PHE A 208 1.08 0.03 -5.11
CA PHE A 208 0.56 1.35 -5.41
C PHE A 208 1.40 2.46 -4.75
N ALA A 209 1.98 2.24 -3.56
CA ALA A 209 2.94 3.15 -2.97
C ALA A 209 4.22 3.26 -3.81
N ALA A 210 4.75 2.12 -4.30
CA ALA A 210 5.87 2.12 -5.24
C ALA A 210 5.55 2.90 -6.51
N PHE A 211 4.32 2.78 -7.03
CA PHE A 211 3.82 3.60 -8.13
C PHE A 211 3.84 5.10 -7.81
N GLY A 212 3.32 5.51 -6.66
CA GLY A 212 3.36 6.90 -6.20
C GLY A 212 4.77 7.49 -6.18
N LEU A 213 5.77 6.72 -5.76
CA LEU A 213 7.18 7.11 -5.82
C LEU A 213 7.69 7.25 -7.26
N GLY A 214 7.28 6.34 -8.15
CA GLY A 214 7.54 6.44 -9.59
C GLY A 214 6.97 7.73 -10.20
N VAL A 215 5.77 8.12 -9.79
CA VAL A 215 5.12 9.38 -10.19
C VAL A 215 5.90 10.59 -9.67
N LEU A 216 6.29 10.59 -8.39
CA LEU A 216 7.11 11.66 -7.79
C LEU A 216 8.44 11.85 -8.53
N LYS A 217 9.14 10.75 -8.84
CA LYS A 217 10.38 10.76 -9.62
C LYS A 217 10.18 11.23 -11.07
N SER A 218 9.00 11.02 -11.62
CA SER A 218 8.63 11.45 -12.97
C SER A 218 8.10 12.89 -13.03
N ALA A 219 7.92 13.55 -11.88
CA ALA A 219 7.21 14.82 -11.81
C ALA A 219 7.99 15.99 -12.44
N GLY A 220 9.33 15.98 -12.37
CA GLY A 220 10.16 17.11 -12.81
C GLY A 220 9.71 18.43 -12.17
N GLN A 221 9.34 19.42 -12.99
CA GLN A 221 8.80 20.71 -12.54
C GLN A 221 7.26 20.73 -12.40
N SER A 222 6.56 19.65 -12.76
CA SER A 222 5.10 19.59 -12.66
C SER A 222 4.64 19.48 -11.20
N ARG A 223 4.08 20.57 -10.66
CA ARG A 223 3.47 20.57 -9.32
C ARG A 223 2.31 19.57 -9.23
N ALA A 224 1.50 19.46 -10.29
CA ALA A 224 0.39 18.52 -10.34
C ALA A 224 0.85 17.06 -10.18
N LEU A 225 1.92 16.63 -10.86
CA LEU A 225 2.46 15.27 -10.67
C LEU A 225 3.05 15.05 -9.27
N ARG A 226 3.65 16.08 -8.67
CA ARG A 226 4.11 15.98 -7.27
C ARG A 226 2.93 15.76 -6.33
N ILE A 227 1.84 16.49 -6.52
CA ILE A 227 0.60 16.32 -5.75
C ILE A 227 0.04 14.92 -5.95
N VAL A 228 -0.09 14.43 -7.20
CA VAL A 228 -0.58 13.07 -7.48
C VAL A 228 0.29 12.03 -6.78
N GLY A 229 1.62 12.11 -6.94
CA GLY A 229 2.53 11.19 -6.29
C GLY A 229 2.39 11.18 -4.77
N SER A 230 2.29 12.35 -4.13
CA SER A 230 2.07 12.45 -2.68
C SER A 230 0.70 11.92 -2.25
N LEU A 231 -0.37 12.22 -3.01
CA LEU A 231 -1.71 11.70 -2.74
C LEU A 231 -1.74 10.17 -2.83
N ILE A 232 -1.01 9.55 -3.76
CA ILE A 232 -0.89 8.09 -3.84
C ILE A 232 -0.26 7.53 -2.56
N ILE A 233 0.81 8.16 -2.05
CA ILE A 233 1.45 7.70 -0.81
C ILE A 233 0.50 7.82 0.38
N ILE A 234 -0.19 8.95 0.52
CA ILE A 234 -1.18 9.15 1.60
C ILE A 234 -2.32 8.15 1.48
N TYR A 235 -2.80 7.89 0.25
CA TYR A 235 -3.84 6.92 -0.04
C TYR A 235 -3.41 5.52 0.43
N CYS A 236 -2.17 5.11 0.16
CA CYS A 236 -1.67 3.80 0.55
C CYS A 236 -1.52 3.67 2.06
N ILE A 237 -1.03 4.72 2.73
CA ILE A 237 -0.92 4.76 4.20
C ILE A 237 -2.30 4.57 4.85
N LEU A 238 -3.31 5.30 4.35
CA LEU A 238 -4.70 5.16 4.82
C LEU A 238 -5.23 3.74 4.59
N ASN A 239 -4.92 3.15 3.44
CA ASN A 239 -5.45 1.85 3.01
C ASN A 239 -4.63 0.63 3.48
N PHE A 240 -3.56 0.81 4.25
CA PHE A 240 -2.92 -0.32 4.94
C PHE A 240 -3.79 -0.91 6.04
N TYR A 241 -4.69 -0.09 6.60
CA TYR A 241 -5.76 -0.57 7.46
C TYR A 241 -7.10 -0.28 6.80
N TRP A 242 -7.94 -1.30 6.72
CA TRP A 242 -9.32 -1.19 6.27
C TRP A 242 -10.23 -1.68 7.39
N PRO A 243 -10.95 -0.79 8.09
CA PRO A 243 -11.86 -1.20 9.16
C PRO A 243 -12.84 -2.23 8.62
N PRO A 244 -12.89 -3.45 9.17
CA PRO A 244 -13.79 -4.47 8.63
C PRO A 244 -15.23 -4.11 8.98
N MET A 245 -16.17 -4.26 8.05
CA MET A 245 -17.60 -4.20 8.37
C MET A 245 -18.09 -5.56 8.89
N HIS A 246 -19.19 -5.59 9.63
CA HIS A 246 -19.92 -6.81 9.91
C HIS A 246 -20.68 -7.29 8.66
N ARG A 247 -21.08 -8.56 8.65
CA ARG A 247 -22.01 -9.06 7.62
C ARG A 247 -23.37 -8.37 7.76
N ARG A 248 -24.08 -8.22 6.65
CA ARG A 248 -25.37 -7.51 6.56
C ARG A 248 -26.42 -8.02 7.54
N GLU A 249 -26.45 -9.32 7.86
CA GLU A 249 -27.42 -9.89 8.80
C GLU A 249 -27.19 -9.38 10.23
N VAL A 250 -25.92 -9.16 10.60
CA VAL A 250 -25.54 -8.63 11.92
C VAL A 250 -25.90 -7.14 12.01
N ILE A 251 -25.61 -6.37 10.95
CA ILE A 251 -25.94 -4.95 10.88
C ILE A 251 -27.47 -4.75 10.92
N GLY A 252 -28.21 -5.50 10.10
CA GLY A 252 -29.68 -5.44 10.05
C GLY A 252 -30.38 -5.88 11.34
N ALA A 253 -29.72 -6.71 12.14
CA ALA A 253 -30.18 -7.05 13.49
C ALA A 253 -29.89 -5.96 14.55
N GLY A 254 -29.38 -4.78 14.14
CA GLY A 254 -29.03 -3.69 15.04
C GLY A 254 -27.74 -3.93 15.84
N ARG A 255 -26.90 -4.90 15.43
CA ARG A 255 -25.66 -5.28 16.13
C ARG A 255 -24.39 -4.74 15.46
N GLY A 256 -24.53 -3.74 14.58
CA GLY A 256 -23.38 -3.00 14.04
C GLY A 256 -22.60 -2.28 15.14
N THR A 257 -21.32 -2.03 14.90
CA THR A 257 -20.43 -1.34 15.84
C THR A 257 -19.72 -0.18 15.18
N LEU A 258 -18.81 0.49 15.91
CA LEU A 258 -18.02 1.60 15.39
C LEU A 258 -17.24 1.23 14.11
N THR A 259 -16.84 -0.04 13.96
CA THR A 259 -16.09 -0.49 12.79
C THR A 259 -16.89 -0.35 11.49
N ASP A 260 -18.22 -0.51 11.54
CA ASP A 260 -19.09 -0.36 10.37
C ASP A 260 -19.15 1.11 9.92
N THR A 261 -19.28 2.03 10.88
CA THR A 261 -19.22 3.48 10.62
C THR A 261 -17.84 3.88 10.09
N LEU A 262 -16.76 3.35 10.69
CA LEU A 262 -15.39 3.60 10.23
C LEU A 262 -15.16 3.04 8.83
N HIS A 263 -15.71 1.87 8.50
CA HIS A 263 -15.62 1.26 7.17
C HIS A 263 -16.21 2.18 6.10
N ILE A 264 -17.44 2.70 6.33
CA ILE A 264 -18.09 3.65 5.41
C ILE A 264 -17.28 4.95 5.32
N THR A 265 -16.78 5.45 6.45
CA THR A 265 -15.94 6.65 6.48
C THR A 265 -14.67 6.46 5.65
N TRP A 266 -14.00 5.30 5.79
CA TRP A 266 -12.82 4.94 5.00
C TRP A 266 -13.13 4.86 3.52
N ALA A 267 -14.28 4.27 3.15
CA ALA A 267 -14.72 4.20 1.77
C ALA A 267 -14.92 5.60 1.16
N VAL A 268 -15.62 6.49 1.86
CA VAL A 268 -15.84 7.89 1.40
C VAL A 268 -14.51 8.63 1.23
N VAL A 269 -13.62 8.57 2.24
CA VAL A 269 -12.31 9.23 2.15
C VAL A 269 -11.50 8.67 0.98
N THR A 270 -11.50 7.35 0.80
CA THR A 270 -10.82 6.67 -0.30
C THR A 270 -11.33 7.12 -1.67
N ILE A 271 -12.65 7.19 -1.86
CA ILE A 271 -13.29 7.69 -3.08
C ILE A 271 -12.90 9.15 -3.36
N LEU A 272 -12.93 10.02 -2.35
CA LEU A 272 -12.50 11.42 -2.50
C LEU A 272 -11.03 11.52 -2.90
N MET A 273 -10.16 10.71 -2.32
CA MET A 273 -8.75 10.64 -2.72
C MET A 273 -8.59 10.18 -4.18
N MET A 274 -9.33 9.15 -4.62
CA MET A 274 -9.33 8.69 -6.02
C MET A 274 -9.76 9.82 -6.98
N MET A 275 -10.79 10.58 -6.61
CA MET A 275 -11.25 11.73 -7.41
C MET A 275 -10.19 12.83 -7.48
N LEU A 276 -9.53 13.16 -6.36
CA LEU A 276 -8.42 14.13 -6.36
C LEU A 276 -7.25 13.65 -7.22
N LEU A 277 -6.90 12.36 -7.14
CA LEU A 277 -5.87 11.74 -7.99
C LEU A 277 -6.20 11.91 -9.47
N MET A 278 -7.43 11.60 -9.87
CA MET A 278 -7.90 11.80 -11.25
C MET A 278 -7.83 13.27 -11.66
N GLY A 279 -8.33 14.19 -10.83
CA GLY A 279 -8.34 15.62 -11.10
C GLY A 279 -6.94 16.21 -11.32
N PHE A 280 -6.01 15.96 -10.38
CA PHE A 280 -4.62 16.43 -10.52
C PHE A 280 -3.87 15.69 -11.62
N GLY A 281 -4.16 14.41 -11.86
CA GLY A 281 -3.60 13.63 -12.97
C GLY A 281 -4.00 14.18 -14.33
N ALA A 282 -5.27 14.59 -14.50
CA ALA A 282 -5.75 15.25 -15.70
C ALA A 282 -5.02 16.59 -15.93
N ALA A 283 -4.87 17.41 -14.89
CA ALA A 283 -4.17 18.69 -14.97
C ALA A 283 -2.70 18.53 -15.36
N ALA A 284 -2.06 17.43 -14.94
CA ALA A 284 -0.65 17.13 -15.19
C ALA A 284 -0.30 16.75 -16.63
N LEU A 285 -1.29 16.30 -17.43
CA LEU A 285 -1.07 15.70 -18.75
C LEU A 285 -1.84 16.44 -19.86
N GLY A 286 -1.66 16.00 -21.10
CA GLY A 286 -2.19 16.65 -22.30
C GLY A 286 -3.70 16.47 -22.53
N LYS A 287 -4.24 17.17 -23.54
CA LYS A 287 -5.69 17.23 -23.85
C LYS A 287 -6.36 15.86 -23.97
N ARG A 288 -5.73 14.90 -24.65
CA ARG A 288 -6.28 13.54 -24.82
C ARG A 288 -6.48 12.82 -23.48
N PHE A 289 -5.49 12.90 -22.59
CA PHE A 289 -5.59 12.31 -21.25
C PHE A 289 -6.64 13.00 -20.38
N ARG A 290 -6.81 14.32 -20.53
CA ARG A 290 -7.88 15.06 -19.85
C ARG A 290 -9.26 14.57 -20.26
N ILE A 291 -9.53 14.45 -21.57
CA ILE A 291 -10.81 13.94 -22.08
C ILE A 291 -11.08 12.54 -21.55
N PHE A 292 -10.08 11.65 -21.64
CA PHE A 292 -10.16 10.30 -21.07
C PHE A 292 -10.50 10.34 -19.57
N THR A 293 -9.77 11.13 -18.79
CA THR A 293 -9.99 11.25 -17.35
C THR A 293 -11.37 11.84 -17.03
N THR A 294 -11.84 12.84 -17.78
CA THR A 294 -13.18 13.39 -17.60
C THR A 294 -14.25 12.33 -17.85
N ALA A 295 -14.11 11.52 -18.91
CA ALA A 295 -15.04 10.43 -19.18
C ALA A 295 -15.03 9.37 -18.06
N THR A 296 -13.84 8.96 -17.59
CA THR A 296 -13.70 8.06 -16.44
C THR A 296 -14.36 8.66 -15.19
N PHE A 297 -14.12 9.93 -14.91
CA PHE A 297 -14.65 10.62 -13.74
C PHE A 297 -16.18 10.68 -13.75
N VAL A 298 -16.79 10.92 -14.91
CA VAL A 298 -18.25 10.89 -15.08
C VAL A 298 -18.80 9.48 -14.82
N LEU A 299 -18.19 8.44 -15.39
CA LEU A 299 -18.59 7.05 -15.10
C LEU A 299 -18.47 6.75 -13.60
N PHE A 300 -17.35 7.14 -13.00
CA PHE A 300 -17.08 6.94 -11.58
C PHE A 300 -18.12 7.63 -10.69
N LEU A 301 -18.57 8.85 -11.04
CA LEU A 301 -19.66 9.53 -10.34
C LEU A 301 -20.98 8.80 -10.50
N ILE A 302 -21.37 8.41 -11.72
CA ILE A 302 -22.64 7.74 -11.99
C ILE A 302 -22.74 6.45 -11.18
N PHE A 303 -21.76 5.55 -11.30
CA PHE A 303 -21.79 4.26 -10.63
C PHE A 303 -21.56 4.39 -9.12
N GLY A 304 -20.78 5.37 -8.67
CA GLY A 304 -20.64 5.68 -7.24
C GLY A 304 -21.96 6.16 -6.62
N SER A 305 -22.70 7.02 -7.32
CA SER A 305 -24.03 7.46 -6.88
C SER A 305 -25.04 6.31 -6.88
N LEU A 306 -25.05 5.44 -7.90
CA LEU A 306 -25.91 4.25 -7.92
C LEU A 306 -25.60 3.30 -6.74
N SER A 307 -24.33 3.05 -6.44
CA SER A 307 -23.94 2.32 -5.23
C SER A 307 -24.47 3.00 -3.97
N GLY A 308 -24.30 4.32 -3.84
CA GLY A 308 -24.78 5.08 -2.70
C GLY A 308 -26.30 5.04 -2.49
N VAL A 309 -27.08 4.95 -3.56
CA VAL A 309 -28.55 4.80 -3.50
C VAL A 309 -28.96 3.42 -2.97
N GLU A 310 -28.24 2.37 -3.32
CA GLU A 310 -28.55 1.00 -2.87
C GLU A 310 -27.92 0.63 -1.51
N SER A 311 -26.81 1.25 -1.12
CA SER A 311 -26.10 0.97 0.14
C SER A 311 -26.98 0.98 1.41
N PRO A 312 -28.00 1.85 1.58
CA PRO A 312 -28.88 1.80 2.75
C PRO A 312 -29.60 0.45 2.94
N HIS A 313 -29.83 -0.30 1.86
CA HIS A 313 -30.42 -1.64 1.95
C HIS A 313 -29.49 -2.65 2.64
N ILE A 314 -28.17 -2.46 2.64
CA ILE A 314 -27.24 -3.28 3.43
C ILE A 314 -27.59 -3.18 4.91
N ASN A 315 -27.79 -1.97 5.41
CA ASN A 315 -28.09 -1.73 6.83
C ASN A 315 -29.43 -2.32 7.26
N ALA A 316 -30.39 -2.43 6.34
CA ALA A 316 -31.69 -3.04 6.59
C ALA A 316 -31.70 -4.56 6.31
N ASN A 317 -30.56 -5.16 5.92
CA ASN A 317 -30.47 -6.53 5.42
C ASN A 317 -31.49 -6.84 4.29
N LEU A 318 -31.72 -5.85 3.41
CA LEU A 318 -32.62 -5.96 2.27
C LEU A 318 -31.85 -6.33 0.99
N PRO A 319 -32.53 -6.82 -0.06
CA PRO A 319 -31.91 -7.05 -1.35
C PRO A 319 -31.25 -5.79 -1.90
N THR A 320 -30.04 -5.96 -2.45
CA THR A 320 -29.22 -4.92 -3.09
C THR A 320 -29.01 -5.27 -4.56
N PRO A 321 -30.06 -5.20 -5.39
CA PRO A 321 -30.00 -5.68 -6.76
C PRO A 321 -29.09 -4.77 -7.60
N ASN A 322 -27.95 -5.31 -8.05
CA ASN A 322 -26.89 -4.66 -8.84
C ASN A 322 -25.84 -3.86 -8.07
N LEU A 323 -25.95 -3.70 -6.74
CA LEU A 323 -24.94 -2.99 -5.95
C LEU A 323 -23.51 -3.50 -6.20
N GLY A 324 -23.34 -4.82 -6.29
CA GLY A 324 -22.06 -5.46 -6.59
C GLY A 324 -21.52 -5.13 -7.98
N ILE A 325 -22.39 -4.93 -8.97
CA ILE A 325 -22.02 -4.47 -10.32
C ILE A 325 -21.55 -3.01 -10.27
N TRP A 326 -22.32 -2.12 -9.64
CA TRP A 326 -22.00 -0.70 -9.58
C TRP A 326 -20.65 -0.45 -8.94
N GLU A 327 -20.38 -1.10 -7.82
CA GLU A 327 -19.10 -0.98 -7.13
C GLU A 327 -17.94 -1.51 -8.00
N ARG A 328 -18.12 -2.65 -8.68
CA ARG A 328 -17.07 -3.22 -9.55
C ARG A 328 -16.80 -2.37 -10.78
N ILE A 329 -17.81 -1.75 -11.39
CA ILE A 329 -17.60 -0.81 -12.49
C ILE A 329 -16.80 0.40 -11.97
N ASN A 330 -17.13 0.89 -10.78
CA ASN A 330 -16.43 2.01 -10.15
C ASN A 330 -14.94 1.68 -9.89
N ILE A 331 -14.68 0.53 -9.27
CA ILE A 331 -13.31 -0.02 -9.06
C ILE A 331 -12.58 -0.17 -10.40
N ALA A 332 -13.21 -0.83 -11.39
CA ALA A 332 -12.59 -1.07 -12.69
C ALA A 332 -12.26 0.25 -13.42
N ALA A 333 -13.14 1.26 -13.35
CA ALA A 333 -12.90 2.56 -13.93
C ALA A 333 -11.64 3.22 -13.34
N PHE A 334 -11.46 3.18 -12.02
CA PHE A 334 -10.25 3.69 -11.38
C PHE A 334 -9.00 2.86 -11.72
N MET A 335 -9.09 1.53 -11.72
CA MET A 335 -7.96 0.66 -12.06
C MET A 335 -7.50 0.86 -13.52
N ILE A 336 -8.43 0.97 -14.46
CA ILE A 336 -8.14 1.29 -15.86
C ILE A 336 -7.49 2.68 -15.96
N TRP A 337 -7.99 3.66 -15.21
CA TRP A 337 -7.39 5.00 -15.18
C TRP A 337 -5.94 4.97 -14.69
N VAL A 338 -5.65 4.24 -13.62
CA VAL A 338 -4.28 4.05 -13.11
C VAL A 338 -3.38 3.39 -14.16
N ILE A 339 -3.86 2.35 -14.84
CA ILE A 339 -3.12 1.67 -15.92
C ILE A 339 -2.78 2.66 -17.05
N VAL A 340 -3.75 3.44 -17.52
CA VAL A 340 -3.53 4.43 -18.58
C VAL A 340 -2.61 5.54 -18.10
N PHE A 341 -2.78 6.05 -16.88
CA PHE A 341 -1.94 7.08 -16.29
C PHE A 341 -0.48 6.61 -16.18
N SER A 342 -0.25 5.39 -15.70
CA SER A 342 1.07 4.76 -15.65
C SER A 342 1.69 4.62 -17.04
N ASN A 343 0.93 4.12 -18.03
CA ASN A 343 1.40 3.98 -19.41
C ASN A 343 1.77 5.32 -20.04
N VAL A 344 0.98 6.37 -19.83
CA VAL A 344 1.30 7.71 -20.35
C VAL A 344 2.60 8.24 -19.73
N LEU A 345 2.83 8.02 -18.43
CA LEU A 345 4.08 8.42 -17.77
C LEU A 345 5.29 7.61 -18.27
N HIS A 346 5.12 6.32 -18.54
CA HIS A 346 6.16 5.47 -19.14
C HIS A 346 6.65 5.97 -20.50
N HIS A 347 5.73 6.44 -21.34
CA HIS A 347 6.02 6.90 -22.70
C HIS A 347 6.39 8.39 -22.77
N ARG A 348 6.31 9.10 -21.65
CA ARG A 348 6.68 10.52 -21.60
C ARG A 348 8.19 10.66 -21.71
N LYS A 349 8.67 11.29 -22.78
CA LYS A 349 10.08 11.68 -22.89
C LYS A 349 10.40 12.70 -21.80
N ASN A 350 11.33 12.38 -20.92
CA ASN A 350 11.84 13.34 -19.94
C ASN A 350 12.49 14.52 -20.67
N VAL A 351 11.86 15.69 -20.57
CA VAL A 351 12.37 16.94 -21.17
C VAL A 351 13.76 17.31 -20.61
N THR A 352 14.13 16.79 -19.44
CA THR A 352 15.42 17.04 -18.78
C THR A 352 16.60 16.20 -19.30
N GLY A 353 16.36 15.22 -20.18
CA GLY A 353 17.40 14.30 -20.69
C GLY A 353 17.62 14.36 -22.20
N SER A 354 17.01 15.30 -22.93
CA SER A 354 17.18 15.43 -24.37
C SER A 354 18.53 16.09 -24.71
N PRO A 355 19.48 15.42 -25.39
CA PRO A 355 20.71 16.04 -25.87
C PRO A 355 20.43 17.23 -26.79
N LYS A 356 19.28 17.21 -27.49
CA LYS A 356 18.84 18.27 -28.40
C LYS A 356 18.49 19.59 -27.70
N LEU A 357 18.08 19.56 -26.41
CA LEU A 357 17.82 20.81 -25.66
C LEU A 357 19.08 21.37 -25.00
N ARG A 358 20.01 20.50 -24.56
CA ARG A 358 21.34 20.94 -24.09
C ARG A 358 22.12 21.65 -25.18
N GLY A 359 22.08 21.13 -26.42
CA GLY A 359 22.69 21.76 -27.58
C GLY A 359 22.11 23.16 -27.84
N ARG A 360 20.78 23.29 -27.85
CA ARG A 360 20.12 24.58 -28.07
C ARG A 360 20.42 25.62 -26.99
N ILE A 361 20.38 25.24 -25.71
CA ILE A 361 20.69 26.18 -24.60
C ILE A 361 22.15 26.63 -24.64
N ALA A 362 23.08 25.71 -24.97
CA ALA A 362 24.50 26.04 -25.13
C ALA A 362 24.76 26.95 -26.34
N GLU A 363 24.02 26.77 -27.44
CA GLU A 363 24.10 27.61 -28.63
C GLU A 363 23.57 29.03 -28.40
N THR A 364 22.44 29.17 -27.71
CA THR A 364 21.88 30.50 -27.40
C THR A 364 22.81 31.27 -26.47
N HIS A 365 23.37 30.62 -25.45
CA HIS A 365 24.29 31.26 -24.51
C HIS A 365 25.62 31.67 -25.14
N LYS A 366 26.06 30.97 -26.21
CA LYS A 366 27.27 31.29 -26.95
C LYS A 366 27.07 32.45 -27.95
N LYS A 367 25.84 32.66 -28.42
CA LYS A 367 25.46 33.79 -29.29
C LYS A 367 25.20 35.09 -28.53
N GLU A 368 24.91 35.02 -27.23
CA GLU A 368 24.77 36.21 -26.37
C GLU A 368 26.10 36.70 -25.78
N LEU A 369 27.16 35.88 -25.88
CA LEU A 369 28.51 36.16 -25.37
C LEU A 369 29.53 36.49 -26.49
N ALA A 370 29.09 36.48 -27.76
CA ALA A 370 29.85 36.90 -28.93
C ALA A 370 29.18 38.14 -29.52
#